data_AF-A0AAV1IQC2-F1
#
_entry.id   AF-A0AAV1IQC2-F1
#
_cell.length_a   1.000
_cell.length_b   1.000
_cell.length_c   1.000
_cell.angle_alpha   90.00
_cell.angle_beta   90.00
_cell.angle_gamma   90.00
#
_symmetry.space_group_name_H-M   'P 1'
#
loop_
_entity.id
_entity.type
_entity.pdbx_description
1 polymer ?
#
loop_
_entity_poly.entity_id
_entity_poly.type
_entity_poly.pdbx_seq_one_letter_code
_entity_poly.pdbx_strand_id
1 'polypeptide(L)'
;MAERTSYPERRRDMELQLLRELREKEEKGFIVLVEEENSFITGRVGQRVRLRDPFMNGRPVLIEAMQIYKELERQKAIKLPRKESGKYILHQSIFDSEHDKKGDEFFNINWSEITTEHVLTLLCCFATEYNNVASADYIRAMACEVDSRDDSSLIASYINIIKKTQIMGCARVPQGILTGKNNIL
;
A
#
# COMPACT_ATOMS: atom_id res chain seq x y z
N MET A 1 -10.27 -14.67 12.65
CA MET A 1 -10.55 -13.57 13.61
C MET A 1 -9.25 -12.79 13.73
N ALA A 2 -9.25 -11.48 13.51
CA ALA A 2 -8.08 -10.68 13.87
C ALA A 2 -8.10 -10.53 15.41
N GLU A 3 -7.19 -11.22 16.09
CA GLU A 3 -6.96 -11.00 17.51
C GLU A 3 -6.46 -9.58 17.73
N ARG A 4 -6.95 -8.92 18.78
CA ARG A 4 -6.43 -7.62 19.20
C ARG A 4 -5.06 -7.88 19.82
N THR A 5 -3.99 -7.74 19.03
CA THR A 5 -2.63 -7.82 19.55
C THR A 5 -2.36 -6.59 20.41
N SER A 6 -2.09 -6.80 21.70
CA SER A 6 -1.61 -5.72 22.56
C SER A 6 -0.10 -5.64 22.46
N TYR A 7 0.43 -4.47 22.09
CA TYR A 7 1.86 -4.24 22.05
C TYR A 7 2.41 -3.86 23.43
N PRO A 8 3.73 -4.04 23.67
CA PRO A 8 4.40 -3.60 24.89
C PRO A 8 4.24 -2.09 25.15
N GLU A 9 4.14 -1.69 26.42
CA GLU A 9 4.02 -0.27 26.79
C GLU A 9 5.30 0.55 26.50
N ARG A 10 6.46 -0.11 26.53
CA ARG A 10 7.73 0.52 26.20
C ARG A 10 7.83 0.74 24.70
N ARG A 11 7.90 2.01 24.30
CA ARG A 11 7.96 2.45 22.90
C ARG A 11 8.97 1.68 22.05
N ARG A 12 10.21 1.52 22.51
CA ARG A 12 11.25 0.79 21.75
C ARG A 12 10.90 -0.68 21.52
N ASP A 13 10.35 -1.33 22.54
CA ASP A 13 10.02 -2.76 22.48
C ASP A 13 8.81 -2.99 21.55
N MET A 14 7.81 -2.10 21.63
CA MET A 14 6.70 -2.04 20.67
C MET A 14 7.18 -1.83 19.23
N GLU A 15 8.07 -0.86 19.01
CA GLU A 15 8.59 -0.55 17.67
C GLU A 15 9.31 -1.75 17.05
N LEU A 16 10.16 -2.43 17.81
CA LEU A 16 10.87 -3.61 17.34
C LEU A 16 9.93 -4.77 17.02
N GLN A 17 8.92 -5.00 17.87
CA GLN A 17 7.92 -6.04 17.63
C GLN A 17 7.08 -5.72 16.38
N LEU A 18 6.57 -4.50 16.26
CA LEU A 18 5.76 -4.06 15.13
C LEU A 18 6.53 -4.19 13.80
N LEU A 19 7.78 -3.71 13.76
CA LEU A 19 8.61 -3.81 12.55
C LEU A 19 8.84 -5.26 12.12
N ARG A 20 9.01 -6.17 13.07
CA ARG A 20 9.14 -7.60 12.78
C ARG A 20 7.84 -8.16 12.20
N GLU A 21 6.71 -7.90 12.85
CA GLU A 21 5.41 -8.40 12.40
C GLU A 21 5.05 -7.86 11.00
N LEU A 22 5.32 -6.58 10.73
CA LEU A 22 5.07 -5.97 9.42
C LEU A 22 5.95 -6.59 8.32
N ARG A 23 7.23 -6.89 8.60
CA ARG A 23 8.09 -7.61 7.63
C ARG A 23 7.57 -9.00 7.34
N GLU A 24 7.17 -9.74 8.38
CA GLU A 24 6.60 -11.07 8.20
C GLU A 24 5.29 -11.03 7.38
N LYS A 25 4.58 -9.90 7.35
CA LYS A 25 3.41 -9.68 6.49
C LYS A 25 3.82 -9.36 5.04
N GLU A 26 4.79 -8.49 4.83
CA GLU A 26 5.31 -8.21 3.48
C GLU A 26 5.88 -9.48 2.82
N GLU A 27 6.64 -10.29 3.57
CA GLU A 27 7.18 -11.58 3.09
C GLU A 27 6.07 -12.57 2.69
N LYS A 28 4.89 -12.46 3.31
CA LYS A 28 3.70 -13.24 2.95
C LYS A 28 2.90 -12.65 1.78
N GLY A 29 3.38 -11.56 1.17
CA GLY A 29 2.75 -10.89 0.04
C GLY A 29 1.63 -9.92 0.42
N PHE A 30 1.53 -9.51 1.69
CA PHE A 30 0.57 -8.47 2.07
C PHE A 30 1.07 -7.07 1.68
N ILE A 31 0.16 -6.25 1.17
CA ILE A 31 0.41 -4.81 0.99
C ILE A 31 0.35 -4.14 2.36
N VAL A 32 1.45 -3.51 2.77
CA VAL A 32 1.53 -2.78 4.05
C VAL A 32 1.48 -1.28 3.77
N LEU A 33 0.35 -0.66 4.11
CA LEU A 33 0.18 0.79 4.08
C LEU A 33 0.27 1.35 5.49
N VAL A 34 1.00 2.46 5.66
CA VAL A 34 1.21 3.09 6.95
C VAL A 34 0.92 4.58 6.85
N GLU A 35 -0.02 5.04 7.67
CA GLU A 35 -0.25 6.48 7.88
C GLU A 35 0.58 6.96 9.07
N GLU A 36 1.62 7.75 8.78
CA GLU A 36 2.50 8.30 9.80
C GLU A 36 2.99 9.72 9.48
N GLU A 37 3.17 10.53 10.52
CA GLU A 37 3.77 11.86 10.43
C GLU A 37 5.30 11.83 10.37
N ASN A 38 5.91 11.00 11.21
CA ASN A 38 7.34 10.77 11.19
C ASN A 38 7.59 9.48 10.42
N SER A 39 8.43 9.50 9.38
CA SER A 39 8.71 8.33 8.51
C SER A 39 9.51 7.21 9.22
N PHE A 40 9.10 6.81 10.42
CA PHE A 40 9.84 5.90 11.27
C PHE A 40 9.64 4.44 10.84
N ILE A 41 8.38 4.06 10.58
CA ILE A 41 8.03 2.71 10.15
C ILE A 41 8.34 2.58 8.66
N THR A 42 7.88 3.51 7.83
CA THR A 42 8.02 3.49 6.36
C THR A 42 9.44 3.70 5.89
N GLY A 43 10.31 4.26 6.73
CA GLY A 43 11.75 4.26 6.47
C GLY A 43 12.38 2.85 6.49
N ARG A 44 11.63 1.83 6.93
CA ARG A 44 12.11 0.44 7.08
C ARG A 44 11.20 -0.60 6.44
N VAL A 45 9.88 -0.43 6.52
CA VAL A 45 8.86 -1.42 6.15
C VAL A 45 7.59 -0.69 5.70
N GLY A 46 6.94 -1.18 4.66
CA GLY A 46 5.67 -0.65 4.17
C GLY A 46 5.80 0.63 3.37
N GLN A 47 4.66 1.08 2.87
CA GLN A 47 4.53 2.30 2.08
C GLN A 47 3.82 3.37 2.89
N ARG A 48 4.37 4.59 2.83
CA ARG A 48 3.74 5.74 3.49
C ARG A 48 2.57 6.23 2.68
N VAL A 49 1.39 6.20 3.25
CA VAL A 49 0.17 6.76 2.66
C VAL A 49 -0.49 7.64 3.70
N ARG A 50 -0.62 8.94 3.40
CA ARG A 50 -1.40 9.86 4.22
C ARG A 50 -2.67 10.22 3.47
N LEU A 51 -3.79 10.23 4.19
CA LEU A 51 -5.07 10.59 3.60
C LEU A 51 -5.10 12.07 3.13
N ARG A 52 -4.24 12.90 3.71
CA ARG A 52 -4.06 14.33 3.36
C ARG A 52 -3.19 14.57 2.13
N ASP A 53 -2.31 13.63 1.78
CA ASP A 53 -1.37 13.85 0.68
C ASP A 53 -2.14 13.82 -0.66
N PRO A 54 -1.73 14.64 -1.65
CA PRO A 54 -2.35 14.61 -2.96
C PRO A 54 -2.01 13.29 -3.67
N PHE A 55 -3.02 12.69 -4.28
CA PHE A 55 -2.88 11.54 -5.16
C PHE A 55 -2.50 11.99 -6.59
N MET A 56 -2.32 11.04 -7.52
CA MET A 56 -1.90 11.31 -8.91
C MET A 56 -2.77 12.34 -9.64
N ASN A 57 -4.04 12.41 -9.26
CA ASN A 57 -5.05 13.29 -9.86
C ASN A 57 -5.06 14.71 -9.24
N GLY A 58 -4.14 15.01 -8.31
CA GLY A 58 -4.12 16.24 -7.52
C GLY A 58 -5.15 16.30 -6.39
N ARG A 59 -6.07 15.34 -6.33
CA ARG A 59 -7.07 15.19 -5.26
C ARG A 59 -6.44 14.49 -4.05
N PRO A 60 -6.81 14.84 -2.80
CA PRO A 60 -6.37 14.10 -1.62
C PRO A 60 -6.69 12.60 -1.70
N VAL A 61 -5.79 11.75 -1.20
CA VAL A 61 -5.98 10.29 -1.12
C VAL A 61 -7.28 9.93 -0.39
N LEU A 62 -7.69 10.72 0.60
CA LEU A 62 -8.96 10.56 1.30
C LEU A 62 -10.17 10.45 0.35
N ILE A 63 -10.16 11.25 -0.72
CA ILE A 63 -11.29 11.36 -1.64
C ILE A 63 -11.38 10.11 -2.51
N GLU A 64 -10.24 9.68 -3.04
CA GLU A 64 -10.15 8.43 -3.81
C GLU A 64 -10.58 7.26 -2.93
N ALA A 65 -10.04 7.16 -1.71
CA ALA A 65 -10.44 6.14 -0.73
C ALA A 65 -11.95 6.13 -0.45
N MET A 66 -12.59 7.32 -0.40
CA MET A 66 -14.03 7.46 -0.19
C MET A 66 -14.85 7.05 -1.42
N GLN A 67 -14.39 7.37 -2.63
CA GLN A 67 -15.04 6.93 -3.86
C GLN A 67 -15.03 5.40 -3.94
N ILE A 68 -13.88 4.79 -3.64
CA ILE A 68 -13.74 3.33 -3.55
C ILE A 68 -14.65 2.77 -2.46
N TYR A 69 -14.72 3.40 -1.29
CA TYR A 69 -15.63 2.98 -0.22
C TYR A 69 -17.08 2.95 -0.69
N LYS A 70 -17.57 4.01 -1.35
CA LYS A 70 -18.93 4.08 -1.90
C LYS A 70 -19.18 2.99 -2.94
N GLU A 71 -18.19 2.71 -3.79
CA GLU A 71 -18.25 1.63 -4.76
C GLU A 71 -18.35 0.25 -4.09
N LEU A 72 -17.47 -0.04 -3.13
CA LEU A 72 -17.45 -1.31 -2.41
C LEU A 72 -18.71 -1.49 -1.53
N GLU A 73 -19.24 -0.41 -0.96
CA GLU A 73 -20.49 -0.41 -0.22
C GLU A 73 -21.67 -0.75 -1.14
N ARG A 74 -21.76 -0.11 -2.31
CA ARG A 74 -22.77 -0.40 -3.34
C ARG A 74 -22.72 -1.85 -3.79
N GLN A 75 -21.52 -2.42 -3.93
CA GLN A 75 -21.29 -3.82 -4.29
C GLN A 75 -21.50 -4.80 -3.12
N LYS A 76 -21.71 -4.30 -1.89
CA LYS A 76 -21.75 -5.11 -0.66
C LYS A 76 -20.49 -5.97 -0.46
N ALA A 77 -19.35 -5.48 -0.91
CA ALA A 77 -18.06 -6.16 -0.84
C ALA A 77 -17.36 -5.99 0.53
N ILE A 78 -17.79 -5.02 1.34
CA ILE A 78 -17.19 -4.70 2.64
C ILE A 78 -17.72 -5.64 3.72
N LYS A 79 -16.81 -6.38 4.38
CA LYS A 79 -17.12 -7.18 5.56
C LYS A 79 -16.60 -6.49 6.81
N LEU A 80 -17.51 -5.93 7.59
CA LEU A 80 -17.18 -5.27 8.85
C LEU A 80 -17.01 -6.28 10.00
N PRO A 81 -16.21 -5.94 11.03
CA PRO A 81 -16.13 -6.72 12.26
C PRO A 81 -17.51 -6.90 12.92
N ARG A 82 -17.81 -8.11 13.42
CA ARG A 82 -19.11 -8.41 14.05
C ARG A 82 -19.36 -7.63 15.35
N LYS A 83 -18.29 -7.24 16.05
CA LYS A 83 -18.36 -6.42 17.26
C LYS A 83 -18.05 -4.97 16.86
N GLU A 84 -18.92 -4.04 17.25
CA GLU A 84 -18.74 -2.60 17.03
C GLU A 84 -18.67 -2.17 15.56
N SER A 85 -19.44 -2.82 14.68
CA SER A 85 -19.48 -2.50 13.24
C SER A 85 -19.76 -1.03 12.95
N GLY A 86 -20.59 -0.38 13.77
CA GLY A 86 -20.96 1.03 13.61
C GLY A 86 -19.79 2.01 13.64
N LYS A 87 -18.67 1.68 14.31
CA LYS A 87 -17.49 2.56 14.39
C LYS A 87 -16.69 2.65 13.09
N TYR A 88 -16.89 1.69 12.19
CA TYR A 88 -16.16 1.59 10.93
C TYR A 88 -16.96 2.14 9.74
N ILE A 89 -18.22 2.55 9.97
CA ILE A 89 -19.12 3.07 8.94
C ILE A 89 -18.85 4.55 8.76
N LEU A 90 -18.60 4.96 7.50
CA LEU A 90 -18.35 6.35 7.15
C LEU A 90 -19.67 7.02 6.75
N HIS A 91 -20.02 8.09 7.43
CA HIS A 91 -21.18 8.90 7.05
C HIS A 91 -20.80 9.92 5.97
N GLN A 92 -21.69 10.12 4.99
CA GLN A 92 -21.48 11.08 3.90
C GLN A 92 -21.39 12.53 4.38
N SER A 93 -21.86 12.83 5.60
CA SER A 93 -21.78 14.17 6.22
C SER A 93 -20.36 14.63 6.53
N ILE A 94 -19.39 13.70 6.62
CA ILE A 94 -17.98 14.02 6.92
C ILE A 94 -17.33 14.80 5.77
N PHE A 95 -17.94 14.76 4.58
CA PHE A 95 -17.38 15.28 3.35
C PHE A 95 -18.44 16.04 2.56
N ASP A 96 -18.13 17.29 2.21
CA ASP A 96 -18.91 18.06 1.24
C ASP A 96 -18.05 18.40 0.03
N SER A 97 -18.61 18.22 -1.16
CA SER A 97 -17.97 18.58 -2.42
C SER A 97 -18.71 19.76 -3.02
N GLU A 98 -18.05 20.90 -3.07
CA GLU A 98 -18.56 22.10 -3.71
C GLU A 98 -17.87 22.31 -5.05
N HIS A 99 -18.64 22.63 -6.08
CA HIS A 99 -18.10 23.06 -7.37
C HIS A 99 -18.01 24.58 -7.40
N ASP A 100 -16.81 25.12 -7.64
CA ASP A 100 -16.68 26.55 -7.90
C ASP A 100 -17.33 26.91 -9.25
N LYS A 101 -17.64 28.19 -9.46
CA LYS A 101 -18.21 28.73 -10.71
C LYS A 101 -17.34 28.48 -11.93
N LYS A 102 -16.07 28.11 -11.73
CA LYS A 102 -15.09 27.74 -12.76
C LYS A 102 -15.07 26.24 -13.07
N GLY A 103 -15.82 25.42 -12.33
CA GLY A 103 -15.88 23.96 -12.49
C GLY A 103 -14.84 23.19 -11.69
N ASP A 104 -14.01 23.87 -10.89
CA ASP A 104 -13.05 23.21 -10.01
C ASP A 104 -13.76 22.63 -8.77
N GLU A 105 -13.48 21.36 -8.46
CA GLU A 105 -14.02 20.68 -7.28
C GLU A 105 -13.22 21.04 -6.03
N PHE A 106 -13.87 21.72 -5.10
CA PHE A 106 -13.37 21.96 -3.76
C PHE A 106 -13.98 20.97 -2.78
N PHE A 107 -13.14 20.50 -1.87
CA PHE A 107 -13.51 19.46 -0.92
C PHE A 107 -13.40 20.00 0.49
N ASN A 108 -14.55 20.12 1.16
CA ASN A 108 -14.60 20.53 2.55
C ASN A 108 -14.63 19.27 3.43
N ILE A 109 -13.51 19.01 4.11
CA ILE A 109 -13.32 17.80 4.91
C ILE A 109 -13.30 18.18 6.38
N ASN A 110 -14.22 17.61 7.15
CA ASN A 110 -14.26 17.80 8.59
C ASN A 110 -13.28 16.85 9.30
N TRP A 111 -11.99 17.25 9.37
CA TRP A 111 -10.93 16.42 9.96
C TRP A 111 -11.15 16.07 11.44
N SER A 112 -11.94 16.85 12.19
CA SER A 112 -12.24 16.58 13.60
C SER A 112 -13.21 15.42 13.82
N GLU A 113 -14.01 15.08 12.81
CA GLU A 113 -15.02 14.01 12.90
C GLU A 113 -14.45 12.63 12.48
N ILE A 114 -13.28 12.64 11.86
CA ILE A 114 -12.60 11.42 11.42
C ILE A 114 -11.90 10.76 12.61
N THR A 115 -12.37 9.57 13.00
CA THR A 115 -11.73 8.74 14.02
C THR A 115 -10.68 7.81 13.41
N THR A 116 -9.91 7.14 14.26
CA THR A 116 -8.89 6.16 13.84
C THR A 116 -9.48 4.95 13.11
N GLU A 117 -10.71 4.55 13.45
CA GLU A 117 -11.44 3.47 12.80
C GLU A 117 -11.86 3.86 11.38
N HIS A 118 -12.30 5.10 11.19
CA HIS A 118 -12.60 5.66 9.87
C HIS A 118 -11.35 5.67 8.99
N VAL A 119 -10.22 6.11 9.52
CA VAL A 119 -8.92 6.08 8.86
C VAL A 119 -8.55 4.66 8.41
N LEU A 120 -8.70 3.68 9.31
CA LEU A 120 -8.40 2.28 8.98
C LEU A 120 -9.29 1.76 7.85
N THR A 121 -10.60 2.04 7.88
CA THR A 121 -11.53 1.65 6.81
C THR A 121 -11.11 2.28 5.48
N LEU A 122 -10.77 3.57 5.47
CA LEU A 122 -10.35 4.29 4.28
C LEU A 122 -9.04 3.74 3.70
N LEU A 123 -8.03 3.49 4.53
CA LEU A 123 -6.79 2.86 4.10
C LEU A 123 -7.01 1.46 3.53
N CYS A 124 -7.91 0.66 4.13
CA CYS A 124 -8.27 -0.65 3.61
C CYS A 124 -8.95 -0.56 2.23
N CYS A 125 -9.84 0.42 2.03
CA CYS A 125 -10.49 0.64 0.74
C CYS A 125 -9.46 1.13 -0.28
N PHE A 126 -8.61 2.09 0.09
CA PHE A 126 -7.56 2.57 -0.79
C PHE A 126 -6.61 1.45 -1.23
N ALA A 127 -6.28 0.53 -0.32
CA ALA A 127 -5.42 -0.62 -0.62
C ALA A 127 -5.97 -1.54 -1.72
N THR A 128 -7.28 -1.54 -2.02
CA THR A 128 -7.83 -2.39 -3.10
C THR A 128 -7.49 -1.88 -4.49
N GLU A 129 -7.28 -0.58 -4.65
CA GLU A 129 -6.89 0.03 -5.93
C GLU A 129 -5.44 0.52 -5.94
N TYR A 130 -4.80 0.52 -4.77
CA TYR A 130 -3.42 0.95 -4.62
C TYR A 130 -2.47 0.02 -5.36
N ASN A 131 -1.98 0.50 -6.51
CA ASN A 131 -0.91 -0.12 -7.26
C ASN A 131 0.33 0.77 -7.16
N ASN A 132 1.29 0.40 -6.31
CA ASN A 132 2.55 1.12 -6.27
C ASN A 132 3.43 0.72 -7.46
N VAL A 133 3.30 1.46 -8.56
CA VAL A 133 4.06 1.23 -9.81
C VAL A 133 5.57 1.33 -9.59
N ALA A 134 6.02 2.08 -8.58
CA ALA A 134 7.42 2.23 -8.23
C ALA A 134 7.93 1.13 -7.27
N SER A 135 7.05 0.27 -6.73
CA SER A 135 7.48 -0.80 -5.84
C SER A 135 8.23 -1.89 -6.62
N ALA A 136 9.29 -2.40 -6.02
CA ALA A 136 10.02 -3.54 -6.58
C ALA A 136 9.12 -4.76 -6.77
N ASP A 137 8.09 -4.95 -5.91
CA ASP A 137 7.13 -6.05 -6.03
C ASP A 137 6.19 -5.89 -7.21
N TYR A 138 5.71 -4.67 -7.48
CA TYR A 138 4.92 -4.39 -8.68
C TYR A 138 5.75 -4.56 -9.95
N ILE A 139 6.97 -4.02 -9.98
CA ILE A 139 7.89 -4.20 -11.10
C ILE A 139 8.20 -5.68 -11.30
N ARG A 140 8.44 -6.42 -10.22
CA ARG A 140 8.62 -7.88 -10.27
C ARG A 140 7.37 -8.59 -10.77
N ALA A 141 6.17 -8.27 -10.30
CA ALA A 141 4.93 -8.88 -10.78
C ALA A 141 4.72 -8.64 -12.28
N MET A 142 4.91 -7.39 -12.74
CA MET A 142 4.79 -7.02 -14.15
C MET A 142 5.88 -7.65 -15.03
N ALA A 143 7.12 -7.77 -14.52
CA ALA A 143 8.22 -8.39 -15.25
C ALA A 143 8.17 -9.93 -15.23
N CYS A 144 7.66 -10.52 -14.15
CA CYS A 144 7.66 -11.97 -13.92
C CYS A 144 6.44 -12.68 -14.52
N GLU A 145 5.32 -11.98 -14.78
CA GLU A 145 4.22 -12.52 -15.62
C GLU A 145 4.61 -12.71 -17.11
N VAL A 146 5.71 -12.07 -17.56
CA VAL A 146 6.32 -12.37 -18.86
C VAL A 146 7.07 -13.72 -18.82
N ASP A 147 7.50 -14.15 -17.63
CA ASP A 147 8.45 -15.24 -17.47
C ASP A 147 7.83 -16.62 -17.16
N SER A 148 6.58 -16.66 -16.70
CA SER A 148 5.89 -17.91 -16.28
C SER A 148 4.98 -18.53 -17.34
N ARG A 149 4.92 -17.96 -18.55
CA ARG A 149 4.17 -18.58 -19.66
C ARG A 149 4.97 -19.73 -20.26
N ASP A 150 4.59 -20.94 -19.87
CA ASP A 150 4.85 -22.24 -20.49
C ASP A 150 6.32 -22.72 -20.54
N ASP A 151 6.75 -23.37 -19.45
CA ASP A 151 7.90 -24.30 -19.44
C ASP A 151 7.69 -25.52 -20.37
N SER A 152 6.51 -25.67 -20.98
CA SER A 152 6.19 -26.73 -21.94
C SER A 152 6.38 -26.33 -23.41
N SER A 153 6.65 -25.06 -23.72
CA SER A 153 6.83 -24.63 -25.10
C SER A 153 8.20 -25.06 -25.65
N LEU A 154 8.28 -25.41 -26.94
CA LEU A 154 9.54 -25.72 -27.63
C LEU A 154 10.57 -24.57 -27.59
N ILE A 155 10.13 -23.35 -27.23
CA ILE A 155 10.96 -22.15 -27.14
C ILE A 155 11.45 -21.93 -25.69
N ALA A 156 10.95 -22.69 -24.70
CA ALA A 156 11.33 -22.55 -23.30
C ALA A 156 12.84 -22.69 -23.08
N SER A 157 13.51 -23.61 -23.77
CA SER A 157 14.97 -23.75 -23.70
C SER A 157 15.70 -22.51 -24.20
N TYR A 158 15.20 -21.88 -25.26
CA TYR A 158 15.78 -20.65 -25.82
C TYR A 158 15.54 -19.45 -24.89
N ILE A 159 14.34 -19.33 -24.34
CA ILE A 159 14.00 -18.31 -23.34
C ILE A 159 14.89 -18.47 -22.09
N ASN A 160 15.11 -19.69 -21.62
CA ASN A 160 15.97 -19.97 -20.46
C ASN A 160 17.44 -19.61 -20.72
N ILE A 161 17.93 -19.82 -21.95
CA ILE A 161 19.28 -19.38 -22.34
C ILE A 161 19.36 -17.84 -22.31
N ILE A 162 18.39 -17.14 -22.92
CA ILE A 162 18.34 -15.67 -22.90
C ILE A 162 18.28 -15.14 -21.47
N LYS A 163 17.38 -15.67 -20.64
CA LYS A 163 17.27 -15.33 -19.21
C LYS A 163 18.60 -15.51 -18.49
N LYS A 164 19.27 -16.65 -18.70
CA LYS A 164 20.56 -16.90 -18.05
C LYS A 164 21.63 -15.93 -18.51
N THR A 165 21.67 -15.58 -19.80
CA THR A 165 22.60 -14.56 -20.31
C THR A 165 22.31 -13.16 -19.75
N GLN A 166 21.05 -12.80 -19.57
CA GLN A 166 20.66 -11.53 -18.98
C GLN A 166 21.02 -11.47 -17.49
N ILE A 167 20.77 -12.53 -16.72
CA ILE A 167 21.19 -12.64 -15.31
C ILE A 167 22.72 -12.56 -15.20
N MET A 168 23.46 -13.24 -16.08
CA MET A 168 24.92 -13.15 -16.12
C MET A 168 25.40 -11.75 -16.52
N GLY A 169 24.66 -11.05 -17.37
CA GLY A 169 24.89 -9.64 -17.71
C GLY A 169 24.68 -8.73 -16.51
N CYS A 170 23.55 -8.86 -15.80
CA CYS A 170 23.26 -8.12 -14.57
C CYS A 170 24.30 -8.38 -13.48
N ALA A 171 24.78 -9.63 -13.34
CA ALA A 171 25.85 -9.98 -12.40
C ALA A 171 27.23 -9.45 -12.81
N ARG A 172 27.44 -9.15 -14.11
CA ARG A 172 28.66 -8.52 -14.63
C ARG A 172 28.65 -7.01 -14.52
N VAL A 173 27.48 -6.38 -14.39
CA VAL A 173 27.42 -4.95 -14.06
C VAL A 173 28.03 -4.79 -12.67
N PRO A 174 29.15 -4.06 -12.51
CA PRO A 174 29.68 -3.79 -11.18
C PRO A 174 28.57 -3.10 -10.38
N GLN A 175 28.13 -3.72 -9.29
CA GLN A 175 27.25 -3.10 -8.32
C GLN A 175 27.98 -1.84 -7.83
N GLY A 176 27.62 -0.70 -8.42
CA GLY A 176 28.27 0.57 -8.12
C GLY A 176 28.10 0.85 -6.65
N ILE A 177 29.22 1.08 -5.95
CA ILE A 177 29.22 1.57 -4.57
C ILE A 177 28.70 3.01 -4.62
N LEU A 178 27.39 3.17 -4.70
CA LEU A 178 26.70 4.45 -4.51
C LEU A 178 26.16 4.45 -3.08
N THR A 179 27.10 4.55 -2.14
CA THR A 179 27.02 5.11 -0.77
C THR A 179 28.03 4.41 0.12
N GLY A 180 28.81 5.18 0.87
CA GLY A 180 29.99 4.74 1.61
C GLY A 180 29.75 3.86 2.84
N LYS A 181 28.75 2.97 2.86
CA LYS A 181 28.64 1.89 3.86
C LYS A 181 28.04 0.64 3.22
N ASN A 182 28.84 -0.41 3.20
CA ASN A 182 28.57 -1.76 2.69
C ASN A 182 27.18 -2.31 3.07
N ASN A 183 26.15 -2.01 2.30
CA ASN A 183 24.94 -2.82 2.23
C ASN A 183 24.74 -3.24 0.79
N ILE A 184 24.84 -4.54 0.56
CA ILE A 184 24.63 -5.20 -0.73
C ILE A 184 23.14 -5.56 -0.79
N LEU A 185 22.50 -5.31 -1.95
CA LEU A 185 21.13 -5.73 -2.25
C LEU A 185 20.95 -7.25 -2.10
#